data_AF-A0A7J9BDA8-F1
#
_entry.id   AF-A0A7J9BDA8-F1
#
_cell.length_a   1.000
_cell.length_b   1.000
_cell.length_c   1.000
_cell.angle_alpha   90.00
_cell.angle_beta   90.00
_cell.angle_gamma   90.00
#
_symmetry.space_group_name_H-M   'P 1'
#
loop_
_entity.id
_entity.type
_entity.pdbx_description
1 polymer ?
#
loop_
_entity_poly.entity_id
_entity_poly.type
_entity_poly.pdbx_seq_one_letter_code
_entity_poly.pdbx_strand_id
1 'polypeptide(L)'
;MASRRLLCSLLRSASRRSVSKPSNSNPPASTAPSQRPPAKVAGRGKITDEFSGAGAIGQVCQVIGAVVDVSFDEGLPPILTALEVMDHSIRLVHEVAQHLGENMVRTIAMDGTEGLVRGQTVLNTGSSITVPVGKATLGRIINVIGEPIDDEGELKTYHFLPIHREAPAFVDQATEQQILLSGIKAVDFLAPYQRGGKIGLFGGAGVGKTVLIMELINNVAKAHGWFYVIFVVGYS
;
A
#
# COMPACT_ATOMS: atom_id res chain seq x y z
N MET A 1 33.13 2.06 -44.80
CA MET A 1 34.60 1.90 -44.66
C MET A 1 34.89 1.81 -43.16
N ALA A 2 35.17 0.68 -42.51
CA ALA A 2 36.00 -0.50 -42.83
C ALA A 2 37.52 -0.32 -42.56
N SER A 3 37.94 -0.56 -41.31
CA SER A 3 39.28 -1.04 -40.91
C SER A 3 39.14 -1.60 -39.47
N ARG A 4 39.34 -2.90 -39.19
CA ARG A 4 40.61 -3.64 -39.00
C ARG A 4 41.44 -3.07 -37.82
N ARG A 5 42.01 -3.87 -36.90
CA ARG A 5 42.16 -5.35 -36.78
C ARG A 5 42.53 -5.76 -35.34
N LEU A 6 42.40 -7.07 -35.07
CA LEU A 6 42.88 -7.86 -33.93
C LEU A 6 44.12 -7.34 -33.15
N LEU A 7 44.14 -7.62 -31.85
CA LEU A 7 45.19 -8.50 -31.30
C LEU A 7 44.61 -9.49 -30.27
N CYS A 8 45.20 -10.68 -30.20
CA CYS A 8 44.77 -11.80 -29.38
C CYS A 8 46.01 -12.54 -28.84
N SER A 9 45.82 -13.32 -27.76
CA SER A 9 46.66 -14.42 -27.27
C SER A 9 47.81 -14.14 -26.29
N LEU A 10 48.12 -15.22 -25.54
CA LEU A 10 49.23 -15.47 -24.59
C LEU A 10 49.02 -14.86 -23.18
N LEU A 11 49.15 -15.61 -22.07
CA LEU A 11 49.75 -16.94 -21.88
C LEU A 11 48.79 -18.02 -21.34
N ARG A 12 49.17 -19.28 -21.60
CA ARG A 12 48.64 -20.55 -21.06
C ARG A 12 49.72 -21.24 -20.22
N SER A 13 49.32 -22.35 -19.56
CA SER A 13 50.15 -23.37 -18.88
C SER A 13 50.66 -22.97 -17.48
N ALA A 14 50.83 -23.88 -16.53
CA ALA A 14 50.92 -25.36 -16.56
C ALA A 14 50.40 -25.93 -15.18
N SER A 15 50.16 -27.22 -14.89
CA SER A 15 50.05 -28.48 -15.66
C SER A 15 49.78 -29.69 -14.72
N ARG A 16 48.75 -30.52 -15.01
CA ARG A 16 48.71 -32.02 -14.85
C ARG A 16 48.80 -32.57 -13.39
N ARG A 17 48.44 -33.81 -13.00
CA ARG A 17 47.88 -35.10 -13.54
C ARG A 17 47.48 -35.94 -12.28
N SER A 18 46.75 -37.07 -12.23
CA SER A 18 45.68 -37.75 -13.03
C SER A 18 45.40 -39.15 -12.41
N VAL A 19 44.44 -39.95 -12.95
CA VAL A 19 44.31 -41.45 -12.82
C VAL A 19 43.76 -41.97 -11.45
N SER A 20 42.85 -42.97 -11.32
CA SER A 20 41.89 -43.65 -12.23
C SER A 20 40.80 -44.48 -11.48
N LYS A 21 39.74 -44.87 -12.22
CA LYS A 21 38.60 -45.83 -11.95
C LYS A 21 39.03 -47.31 -11.69
N PRO A 22 38.12 -48.35 -11.59
CA PRO A 22 36.75 -48.51 -10.97
C PRO A 22 36.51 -49.89 -10.26
N SER A 23 35.32 -50.15 -9.68
CA SER A 23 34.62 -51.48 -9.75
C SER A 23 33.17 -51.48 -9.18
N ASN A 24 32.31 -52.40 -9.68
CA ASN A 24 30.92 -52.66 -9.26
C ASN A 24 30.82 -53.93 -8.38
N SER A 25 29.88 -53.98 -7.42
CA SER A 25 29.09 -55.19 -7.10
C SER A 25 27.94 -54.93 -6.09
N ASN A 26 26.85 -55.72 -6.23
CA ASN A 26 25.63 -55.80 -5.40
C ASN A 26 25.07 -57.24 -5.60
N PRO A 27 24.12 -57.79 -4.82
CA PRO A 27 23.66 -57.54 -3.43
C PRO A 27 23.75 -58.88 -2.60
N PRO A 28 22.93 -59.22 -1.56
CA PRO A 28 21.45 -59.36 -1.57
C PRO A 28 20.71 -58.82 -0.31
N ALA A 29 19.41 -59.14 -0.19
CA ALA A 29 18.40 -58.41 0.60
C ALA A 29 18.07 -58.95 2.01
N SER A 30 17.41 -58.12 2.83
CA SER A 30 16.49 -58.55 3.89
C SER A 30 15.31 -57.55 4.10
N THR A 31 14.10 -58.09 3.99
CA THR A 31 12.76 -57.61 4.48
C THR A 31 12.76 -56.92 5.85
N ALA A 32 11.79 -56.09 6.30
CA ALA A 32 10.50 -55.49 5.85
C ALA A 32 10.08 -54.44 6.95
N PRO A 33 8.90 -53.74 6.97
CA PRO A 33 7.76 -53.72 6.06
C PRO A 33 7.33 -52.30 5.56
N SER A 34 6.33 -52.30 4.68
CA SER A 34 5.74 -51.12 4.02
C SER A 34 4.85 -50.25 4.92
N GLN A 35 4.94 -48.92 4.77
CA GLN A 35 3.83 -48.00 5.06
C GLN A 35 3.36 -47.32 3.77
N ARG A 36 2.05 -47.28 3.55
CA ARG A 36 1.42 -46.62 2.37
C ARG A 36 1.40 -45.10 2.58
N PRO A 37 1.46 -44.29 1.51
CA PRO A 37 1.39 -42.84 1.63
C PRO A 37 0.01 -42.41 2.17
N PRO A 38 -0.07 -41.42 3.07
CA PRO A 38 -1.34 -40.81 3.44
C PRO A 38 -1.95 -40.09 2.23
N ALA A 39 -3.28 -40.16 2.13
CA ALA A 39 -4.02 -39.69 0.97
C ALA A 39 -3.93 -38.16 0.76
N LYS A 40 -4.24 -37.72 -0.47
CA LYS A 40 -4.44 -36.31 -0.82
C LYS A 40 -5.44 -35.66 0.14
N VAL A 41 -4.97 -34.75 1.00
CA VAL A 41 -5.82 -33.72 1.59
C VAL A 41 -5.79 -32.54 0.62
N ALA A 42 -6.88 -32.37 -0.12
CA ALA A 42 -7.12 -31.14 -0.86
C ALA A 42 -7.40 -30.02 0.13
N GLY A 43 -6.60 -28.95 0.11
CA GLY A 43 -6.78 -27.82 1.00
C GLY A 43 -5.56 -26.92 1.04
N ARG A 44 -5.79 -25.61 1.09
CA ARG A 44 -4.78 -24.56 1.22
C ARG A 44 -3.83 -24.46 0.02
N GLY A 45 -4.39 -23.98 -1.10
CA GLY A 45 -3.64 -23.02 -1.90
C GLY A 45 -3.13 -21.93 -0.96
N LYS A 46 -1.82 -21.72 -0.92
CA LYS A 46 -1.26 -20.63 -0.13
C LYS A 46 -1.69 -19.34 -0.82
N ILE A 47 -2.25 -18.41 -0.06
CA ILE A 47 -2.34 -17.01 -0.50
C ILE A 47 -0.92 -16.47 -0.38
N THR A 48 -0.13 -16.71 -1.43
CA THR A 48 1.18 -16.08 -1.64
C THR A 48 0.96 -14.81 -2.44
N ASP A 49 1.66 -13.74 -2.08
CA ASP A 49 1.58 -12.40 -2.70
C ASP A 49 2.03 -12.35 -4.18
N GLU A 50 2.25 -13.52 -4.81
CA GLU A 50 2.76 -13.71 -6.17
C GLU A 50 1.65 -13.64 -7.25
N PHE A 51 0.39 -13.43 -6.86
CA PHE A 51 -0.71 -13.16 -7.78
C PHE A 51 -1.49 -11.93 -7.29
N SER A 52 -0.93 -10.73 -7.48
CA SER A 52 -1.65 -9.46 -7.24
C SER A 52 -2.87 -9.28 -8.14
N GLY A 53 -3.03 -10.13 -9.16
CA GLY A 53 -4.16 -10.13 -10.08
C GLY A 53 -4.27 -8.84 -10.90
N ALA A 54 -3.17 -8.09 -11.05
CA ALA A 54 -3.20 -6.79 -11.74
C ALA A 54 -3.76 -6.93 -13.17
N GLY A 55 -4.80 -6.16 -13.48
CA GLY A 55 -5.54 -6.29 -14.74
C GLY A 55 -6.62 -7.39 -14.78
N ALA A 56 -6.81 -8.15 -13.71
CA ALA A 56 -7.97 -9.04 -13.57
C ALA A 56 -9.27 -8.22 -13.55
N ILE A 57 -10.29 -8.74 -14.23
CA ILE A 57 -11.61 -8.12 -14.34
C ILE A 57 -12.56 -8.91 -13.45
N GLY A 58 -13.19 -8.21 -12.50
CA GLY A 58 -14.28 -8.71 -11.69
C GLY A 58 -15.62 -8.14 -12.15
N GLN A 59 -16.70 -8.64 -11.57
CA GLN A 59 -18.07 -8.16 -11.79
C GLN A 59 -18.77 -7.84 -10.47
N VAL A 60 -19.52 -6.74 -10.41
CA VAL A 60 -20.32 -6.37 -9.24
C VAL A 60 -21.45 -7.38 -9.03
N CYS A 61 -21.45 -8.09 -7.90
CA CYS A 61 -22.50 -9.03 -7.54
C CYS A 61 -23.61 -8.38 -6.69
N GLN A 62 -23.23 -7.54 -5.73
CA GLN A 62 -24.16 -6.93 -4.79
C GLN A 62 -23.68 -5.53 -4.37
N VAL A 63 -24.64 -4.62 -4.16
CA VAL A 63 -24.43 -3.25 -3.69
C VAL A 63 -25.31 -3.05 -2.46
N ILE A 64 -24.73 -2.60 -1.34
CA ILE A 64 -25.39 -2.34 -0.05
C ILE A 64 -24.88 -1.00 0.49
N GLY A 65 -25.41 0.10 -0.04
CA GLY A 65 -24.84 1.43 0.21
C GLY A 65 -23.37 1.47 -0.24
N ALA A 66 -22.48 2.00 0.60
CA ALA A 66 -21.04 2.06 0.31
C ALA A 66 -20.32 0.69 0.33
N VAL A 67 -20.99 -0.41 0.69
CA VAL A 67 -20.40 -1.76 0.67
C VAL A 67 -20.79 -2.46 -0.62
N VAL A 68 -19.79 -2.91 -1.39
CA VAL A 68 -20.00 -3.55 -2.69
C VAL A 68 -19.25 -4.87 -2.73
N ASP A 69 -19.94 -5.94 -3.12
CA ASP A 69 -19.36 -7.27 -3.26
C ASP A 69 -19.09 -7.55 -4.75
N VAL A 70 -17.85 -7.92 -5.05
CA VAL A 70 -17.32 -8.12 -6.43
C VAL A 70 -16.79 -9.55 -6.55
N SER A 71 -17.21 -10.28 -7.58
CA SER A 71 -16.69 -11.61 -7.92
C SER A 71 -15.60 -11.52 -8.97
N PHE A 72 -14.55 -12.33 -8.83
CA PHE A 72 -13.45 -12.46 -9.79
C PHE A 72 -13.38 -13.91 -10.29
N ASP A 73 -13.26 -14.13 -11.61
CA ASP A 73 -13.16 -15.50 -12.14
C ASP A 73 -11.80 -16.12 -11.78
N GLU A 74 -10.72 -15.38 -12.00
CA GLU A 74 -9.34 -15.72 -11.62
C GLU A 74 -8.61 -14.50 -11.04
N GLY A 75 -7.56 -14.72 -10.24
CA GLY A 75 -6.71 -13.64 -9.71
C GLY A 75 -7.35 -12.79 -8.63
N LEU A 76 -7.82 -13.42 -7.54
CA LEU A 76 -8.46 -12.74 -6.40
C LEU A 76 -7.54 -11.65 -5.82
N PRO A 77 -7.94 -10.35 -5.84
CA PRO A 77 -7.09 -9.27 -5.37
C PRO A 77 -6.81 -9.36 -3.85
N PRO A 78 -5.60 -9.06 -3.36
CA PRO A 78 -5.32 -9.04 -1.92
C PRO A 78 -6.14 -7.97 -1.19
N ILE A 79 -6.26 -8.10 0.14
CA ILE A 79 -6.90 -7.09 0.99
C ILE A 79 -6.12 -5.76 0.88
N LEU A 80 -6.82 -4.63 1.00
CA LEU A 80 -6.32 -3.27 0.82
C LEU A 80 -5.95 -2.90 -0.63
N THR A 81 -6.32 -3.71 -1.62
CA THR A 81 -6.15 -3.40 -3.06
C THR A 81 -7.23 -2.45 -3.55
N ALA A 82 -6.87 -1.49 -4.39
CA ALA A 82 -7.79 -0.61 -5.09
C ALA A 82 -8.35 -1.27 -6.36
N LEU A 83 -9.66 -1.14 -6.54
CA LEU A 83 -10.40 -1.61 -7.70
C LEU A 83 -11.13 -0.41 -8.34
N GLU A 84 -11.14 -0.34 -9.67
CA GLU A 84 -11.72 0.78 -10.41
C GLU A 84 -12.92 0.30 -11.23
N VAL A 85 -14.09 0.94 -11.07
CA VAL A 85 -15.29 0.57 -11.83
C VAL A 85 -15.20 1.13 -13.24
N MET A 86 -15.33 0.26 -14.23
CA MET A 86 -15.32 0.63 -15.64
C MET A 86 -16.67 1.23 -16.06
N ASP A 87 -16.64 2.12 -17.06
CA ASP A 87 -17.82 2.74 -17.67
C ASP A 87 -18.76 3.47 -16.68
N HIS A 88 -18.21 3.97 -15.58
CA HIS A 88 -18.92 4.78 -14.58
C HIS A 88 -18.81 6.29 -14.90
N SER A 89 -19.80 7.09 -14.47
CA SER A 89 -19.89 8.52 -14.77
C SER A 89 -18.80 9.37 -14.09
N ILE A 90 -18.46 8.99 -12.87
CA ILE A 90 -17.31 9.47 -12.10
C ILE A 90 -16.33 8.31 -11.89
N ARG A 91 -15.06 8.63 -11.61
CA ARG A 91 -14.02 7.64 -11.34
C ARG A 91 -14.23 6.98 -9.97
N LEU A 92 -15.04 5.92 -9.95
CA LEU A 92 -15.46 5.26 -8.71
C LEU A 92 -14.47 4.16 -8.30
N VAL A 93 -13.61 4.50 -7.32
CA VAL A 93 -12.64 3.57 -6.73
C VAL A 93 -13.24 2.85 -5.51
N HIS A 94 -12.96 1.56 -5.41
CA HIS A 94 -13.32 0.71 -4.28
C HIS A 94 -12.07 0.10 -3.64
N GLU A 95 -12.03 -0.04 -2.32
CA GLU A 95 -10.96 -0.76 -1.62
C GLU A 95 -11.42 -2.14 -1.16
N VAL A 96 -10.63 -3.19 -1.40
CA VAL A 96 -10.91 -4.54 -0.89
C VAL A 96 -10.74 -4.60 0.63
N ALA A 97 -11.84 -4.77 1.37
CA ALA A 97 -11.84 -4.83 2.82
C ALA A 97 -11.69 -6.26 3.37
N GLN A 98 -12.25 -7.26 2.69
CA GLN A 98 -12.16 -8.67 3.09
C GLN A 98 -12.51 -9.63 1.94
N HIS A 99 -12.08 -10.89 2.06
CA HIS A 99 -12.49 -11.98 1.17
C HIS A 99 -13.69 -12.71 1.78
N LEU A 100 -14.75 -12.94 0.99
CA LEU A 100 -15.97 -13.62 1.45
C LEU A 100 -15.93 -15.15 1.21
N GLY A 101 -15.09 -15.61 0.28
CA GLY A 101 -15.12 -16.97 -0.27
C GLY A 101 -15.72 -16.98 -1.67
N GLU A 102 -15.77 -18.15 -2.32
CA GLU A 102 -16.36 -18.32 -3.67
C GLU A 102 -15.84 -17.32 -4.73
N ASN A 103 -14.55 -16.98 -4.65
CA ASN A 103 -13.85 -15.93 -5.41
C ASN A 103 -14.46 -14.51 -5.32
N MET A 104 -15.26 -14.25 -4.29
CA MET A 104 -15.87 -12.96 -4.02
C MET A 104 -15.08 -12.17 -2.97
N VAL A 105 -14.91 -10.88 -3.23
CA VAL A 105 -14.34 -9.90 -2.30
C VAL A 105 -15.41 -8.89 -1.90
N ARG A 106 -15.39 -8.47 -0.63
CA ARG A 106 -16.17 -7.34 -0.13
C ARG A 106 -15.31 -6.10 -0.15
N THR A 107 -15.86 -5.04 -0.72
CA THR A 107 -15.18 -3.79 -0.98
C THR A 107 -15.94 -2.62 -0.35
N ILE A 108 -15.23 -1.52 -0.11
CA ILE A 108 -15.79 -0.26 0.36
C ILE A 108 -15.58 0.78 -0.74
N ALA A 109 -16.64 1.39 -1.22
CA ALA A 109 -16.58 2.49 -2.19
C ALA A 109 -15.99 3.75 -1.53
N MET A 110 -15.10 4.44 -2.22
CA MET A 110 -14.50 5.70 -1.76
C MET A 110 -15.37 6.93 -2.06
N ASP A 111 -16.40 6.76 -2.87
CA ASP A 111 -17.38 7.78 -3.26
C ASP A 111 -18.79 7.15 -3.37
N GLY A 112 -19.81 7.93 -3.71
CA GLY A 112 -21.19 7.50 -3.85
C GLY A 112 -21.37 6.38 -4.89
N THR A 113 -22.03 5.30 -4.49
CA THR A 113 -22.37 4.14 -5.35
C THR A 113 -23.64 4.37 -6.18
N GLU A 114 -24.01 5.62 -6.45
CA GLU A 114 -25.21 5.95 -7.21
C GLU A 114 -25.01 5.64 -8.70
N GLY A 115 -25.94 4.88 -9.29
CA GLY A 115 -25.83 4.42 -10.68
C GLY A 115 -25.02 3.12 -10.86
N LEU A 116 -24.37 2.59 -9.81
CA LEU A 116 -23.65 1.32 -9.87
C LEU A 116 -24.62 0.15 -10.08
N VAL A 117 -24.40 -0.66 -11.13
CA VAL A 117 -25.27 -1.80 -11.48
C VAL A 117 -24.59 -3.15 -11.27
N ARG A 118 -25.39 -4.19 -10.99
CA ARG A 118 -24.88 -5.58 -10.93
C ARG A 118 -24.45 -6.05 -12.32
N GLY A 119 -23.37 -6.79 -12.37
CA GLY A 119 -22.70 -7.19 -13.61
C GLY A 119 -21.76 -6.13 -14.19
N GLN A 120 -21.69 -4.93 -13.61
CA GLN A 120 -20.72 -3.91 -14.04
C GLN A 120 -19.28 -4.41 -13.82
N THR A 121 -18.42 -4.12 -14.78
CA THR A 121 -17.03 -4.57 -14.81
C THR A 121 -16.15 -3.74 -13.88
N VAL A 122 -15.27 -4.42 -13.16
CA VAL A 122 -14.40 -3.82 -12.15
C VAL A 122 -12.96 -4.24 -12.44
N LEU A 123 -12.07 -3.29 -12.64
CA LEU A 123 -10.65 -3.52 -12.92
C LEU A 123 -9.85 -3.60 -11.63
N ASN A 124 -9.06 -4.66 -11.45
CA ASN A 124 -8.07 -4.73 -10.38
C ASN A 124 -6.81 -3.92 -10.75
N THR A 125 -6.51 -2.86 -9.99
CA THR A 125 -5.29 -2.04 -10.20
C THR A 125 -4.01 -2.77 -9.79
N GLY A 126 -4.11 -3.82 -8.98
CA GLY A 126 -2.98 -4.62 -8.47
C GLY A 126 -2.17 -3.95 -7.35
N SER A 127 -2.63 -2.80 -6.84
CA SER A 127 -1.99 -2.10 -5.72
C SER A 127 -3.03 -1.42 -4.82
N SER A 128 -2.64 -1.02 -3.60
CA SER A 128 -3.49 -0.17 -2.76
C SER A 128 -3.73 1.20 -3.37
N ILE A 129 -4.72 1.94 -2.86
CA ILE A 129 -4.94 3.35 -3.24
C ILE A 129 -3.63 4.11 -3.03
N THR A 130 -3.14 4.74 -4.10
CA THR A 130 -1.92 5.56 -4.11
C THR A 130 -2.26 7.02 -4.29
N VAL A 131 -1.63 7.88 -3.49
CA VAL A 131 -1.87 9.32 -3.48
C VAL A 131 -0.61 10.10 -3.86
N PRO A 132 -0.74 11.25 -4.55
CA PRO A 132 0.39 12.09 -4.90
C PRO A 132 1.05 12.67 -3.65
N VAL A 133 2.39 12.75 -3.65
CA VAL A 133 3.17 13.32 -2.55
C VAL A 133 4.28 14.25 -3.06
N GLY A 134 4.84 15.02 -2.13
CA GLY A 134 5.98 15.92 -2.37
C GLY A 134 5.57 17.39 -2.36
N LYS A 135 6.46 18.27 -2.83
CA LYS A 135 6.23 19.73 -2.79
C LYS A 135 5.08 20.20 -3.67
N ALA A 136 4.66 19.40 -4.65
CA ALA A 136 3.58 19.72 -5.58
C ALA A 136 2.18 19.70 -4.94
N THR A 137 2.00 19.06 -3.77
CA THR A 137 0.73 19.04 -3.03
C THR A 137 0.60 20.15 -1.99
N LEU A 138 1.62 20.99 -1.83
CA LEU A 138 1.59 22.09 -0.87
C LEU A 138 0.60 23.18 -1.32
N GLY A 139 -0.34 23.52 -0.43
CA GLY A 139 -1.40 24.51 -0.71
C GLY A 139 -2.59 23.96 -1.51
N ARG A 140 -2.53 22.71 -1.97
CA ARG A 140 -3.57 22.05 -2.77
C ARG A 140 -4.56 21.30 -1.89
N ILE A 141 -5.81 21.16 -2.34
CA ILE A 141 -6.85 20.36 -1.69
C ILE A 141 -7.03 19.07 -2.49
N ILE A 142 -6.83 17.92 -1.84
CA ILE A 142 -6.91 16.60 -2.46
C ILE A 142 -7.96 15.72 -1.77
N ASN A 143 -8.64 14.88 -2.54
CA ASN A 143 -9.58 13.88 -2.03
C ASN A 143 -8.85 12.60 -1.56
N VAL A 144 -9.62 11.62 -1.07
CA VAL A 144 -9.10 10.35 -0.50
C VAL A 144 -8.34 9.51 -1.54
N ILE A 145 -8.73 9.59 -2.82
CA ILE A 145 -8.08 8.86 -3.93
C ILE A 145 -6.94 9.66 -4.58
N GLY A 146 -6.58 10.82 -4.02
CA GLY A 146 -5.42 11.61 -4.41
C GLY A 146 -5.66 12.62 -5.54
N GLU A 147 -6.91 12.84 -5.94
CA GLU A 147 -7.25 13.79 -7.00
C GLU A 147 -7.46 15.21 -6.44
N PRO A 148 -7.06 16.27 -7.16
CA PRO A 148 -7.29 17.64 -6.73
C PRO A 148 -8.76 18.03 -6.84
N ILE A 149 -9.27 18.74 -5.83
CA ILE A 149 -10.67 19.23 -5.74
C ILE A 149 -10.73 20.76 -5.54
N ASP A 150 -9.69 21.47 -5.95
CA ASP A 150 -9.48 22.91 -5.75
C ASP A 150 -9.59 23.74 -7.04
N ASP A 151 -10.02 23.14 -8.15
CA ASP A 151 -10.11 23.73 -9.49
C ASP A 151 -8.79 24.32 -10.05
N GLU A 152 -7.64 24.12 -9.38
CA GLU A 152 -6.32 24.60 -9.82
C GLU A 152 -5.62 23.66 -10.85
N GLY A 153 -6.38 22.74 -11.46
CA GLY A 153 -5.90 21.79 -12.45
C GLY A 153 -5.03 20.64 -11.89
N GLU A 154 -4.36 19.89 -12.75
CA GLU A 154 -3.65 18.66 -12.36
C GLU A 154 -2.43 18.90 -11.44
N LEU A 155 -2.15 17.91 -10.58
CA LEU A 155 -0.99 17.88 -9.70
C LEU A 155 0.26 17.40 -10.45
N LYS A 156 1.23 18.30 -10.63
CA LYS A 156 2.52 18.00 -11.29
C LYS A 156 3.47 17.25 -10.35
N THR A 157 3.21 15.97 -10.09
CA THR A 157 4.13 15.07 -9.36
C THR A 157 4.37 13.75 -10.10
N TYR A 158 5.54 13.18 -9.86
CA TYR A 158 5.92 11.82 -10.28
C TYR A 158 6.06 10.87 -9.08
N HIS A 159 5.76 11.35 -7.87
CA HIS A 159 5.88 10.60 -6.63
C HIS A 159 4.49 10.31 -6.07
N PHE A 160 4.14 9.03 -6.06
CA PHE A 160 2.93 8.49 -5.46
C PHE A 160 3.32 7.51 -4.36
N LEU A 161 2.55 7.49 -3.27
CA LEU A 161 2.74 6.54 -2.17
C LEU A 161 1.40 5.86 -1.83
N PRO A 162 1.39 4.58 -1.43
CA PRO A 162 0.18 3.92 -0.97
C PRO A 162 -0.27 4.51 0.38
N ILE A 163 -1.58 4.61 0.59
CA ILE A 163 -2.15 5.07 1.87
C ILE A 163 -1.93 4.04 2.99
N HIS A 164 -1.89 2.75 2.63
CA HIS A 164 -1.62 1.65 3.55
C HIS A 164 -0.12 1.37 3.62
N ARG A 165 0.44 1.49 4.82
CA ARG A 165 1.85 1.24 5.09
C ARG A 165 2.05 0.74 6.52
N GLU A 166 2.95 -0.22 6.67
CA GLU A 166 3.39 -0.70 7.97
C GLU A 166 3.95 0.42 8.86
N ALA A 167 3.76 0.27 10.17
CA ALA A 167 4.29 1.21 11.14
C ALA A 167 5.83 1.20 11.18
N PRO A 168 6.50 2.32 11.50
CA PRO A 168 7.96 2.36 11.66
C PRO A 168 8.46 1.33 12.68
N ALA A 169 9.54 0.63 12.32
CA ALA A 169 10.13 -0.38 13.18
C ALA A 169 10.62 0.22 14.50
N PHE A 170 10.64 -0.57 15.57
CA PHE A 170 11.04 -0.10 16.91
C PHE A 170 12.45 0.55 16.93
N VAL A 171 13.36 0.09 16.07
CA VAL A 171 14.72 0.63 15.94
C VAL A 171 14.77 2.04 15.31
N ASP A 172 13.74 2.43 14.55
CA ASP A 172 13.64 3.74 13.89
C ASP A 172 12.90 4.77 14.77
N GLN A 173 12.42 4.36 15.95
CA GLN A 173 11.66 5.24 16.84
C GLN A 173 12.61 6.12 17.66
N ALA A 174 12.52 7.43 17.44
CA ALA A 174 13.32 8.41 18.19
C ALA A 174 12.94 8.42 19.68
N THR A 175 13.95 8.30 20.55
CA THR A 175 13.80 8.33 22.01
C THR A 175 13.94 9.72 22.61
N GLU A 176 14.36 10.72 21.82
CA GLU A 176 14.54 12.10 22.30
C GLU A 176 13.21 12.81 22.56
N GLN A 177 13.03 13.28 23.80
CA GLN A 177 11.91 14.15 24.17
C GLN A 177 12.32 15.62 24.03
N GLN A 178 12.00 16.22 22.87
CA GLN A 178 12.17 17.66 22.63
C GLN A 178 10.84 18.39 22.82
N ILE A 179 10.84 19.53 23.54
CA ILE A 179 9.65 20.38 23.70
C ILE A 179 9.43 21.21 22.43
N LEU A 180 8.19 21.27 21.96
CA LEU A 180 7.69 22.16 20.93
C LEU A 180 7.01 23.36 21.59
N LEU A 181 7.61 24.54 21.48
CA LEU A 181 7.01 25.79 21.95
C LEU A 181 5.90 26.20 20.99
N SER A 182 4.67 26.33 21.50
CA SER A 182 3.49 26.69 20.70
C SER A 182 3.29 28.20 20.55
N GLY A 183 3.87 29.01 21.44
CA GLY A 183 3.60 30.44 21.57
C GLY A 183 2.33 30.74 22.38
N ILE A 184 1.55 29.72 22.74
CA ILE A 184 0.32 29.86 23.51
C ILE A 184 0.65 29.68 25.00
N LYS A 185 0.76 30.79 25.73
CA LYS A 185 1.16 30.83 27.16
C LYS A 185 0.49 29.78 28.05
N ALA A 186 -0.80 29.52 27.86
CA ALA A 186 -1.54 28.53 28.65
C ALA A 186 -1.10 27.08 28.34
N VAL A 187 -0.82 26.77 27.07
CA VAL A 187 -0.31 25.46 26.62
C VAL A 187 1.14 25.28 27.07
N ASP A 188 2.01 26.24 26.75
CA ASP A 188 3.45 26.15 27.02
C ASP A 188 3.76 26.08 28.53
N PHE A 189 2.88 26.61 29.40
CA PHE A 189 3.03 26.54 30.86
C PHE A 189 2.37 25.31 31.50
N LEU A 190 1.16 24.90 31.08
CA LEU A 190 0.40 23.83 31.74
C LEU A 190 0.58 22.46 31.10
N ALA A 191 0.77 22.39 29.78
CA ALA A 191 0.79 21.17 28.99
C ALA A 191 1.69 21.33 27.75
N PRO A 192 3.01 21.51 27.92
CA PRO A 192 3.93 21.73 26.82
C PRO A 192 3.92 20.55 25.85
N TYR A 193 3.91 20.84 24.56
CA TYR A 193 3.84 19.82 23.51
C TYR A 193 5.20 19.17 23.28
N GLN A 194 5.20 17.86 22.99
CA GLN A 194 6.41 17.14 22.56
C GLN A 194 6.51 17.14 21.03
N ARG A 195 7.69 17.48 20.50
CA ARG A 195 7.99 17.37 19.07
C ARG A 195 7.89 15.91 18.62
N GLY A 196 7.13 15.66 17.56
CA GLY A 196 6.84 14.29 17.09
C GLY A 196 5.83 13.52 17.96
N GLY A 197 5.31 14.13 19.03
CA GLY A 197 4.25 13.56 19.85
C GLY A 197 2.87 13.61 19.19
N LYS A 198 1.93 12.83 19.73
CA LYS A 198 0.51 12.87 19.35
C LYS A 198 -0.25 13.74 20.36
N ILE A 199 -1.01 14.72 19.87
CA ILE A 199 -1.72 15.70 20.71
C ILE A 199 -3.23 15.58 20.42
N GLY A 200 -4.05 15.45 21.47
CA GLY A 200 -5.50 15.40 21.36
C GLY A 200 -6.14 16.70 21.83
N LEU A 201 -6.94 17.35 20.99
CA LEU A 201 -7.72 18.55 21.33
C LEU A 201 -9.16 18.17 21.68
N PHE A 202 -9.40 17.85 22.95
CA PHE A 202 -10.72 17.48 23.45
C PHE A 202 -11.56 18.71 23.83
N GLY A 203 -12.85 18.69 23.49
CA GLY A 203 -13.79 19.75 23.85
C GLY A 203 -15.07 19.75 23.00
N GLY A 204 -16.11 20.43 23.46
CA GLY A 204 -17.43 20.48 22.82
C GLY A 204 -17.46 21.27 21.49
N ALA A 205 -18.66 21.47 20.95
CA ALA A 205 -18.89 22.42 19.87
C ALA A 205 -18.64 23.87 20.35
N GLY A 206 -18.19 24.76 19.46
CA GLY A 206 -18.00 26.19 19.77
C GLY A 206 -16.81 26.55 20.68
N VAL A 207 -16.14 25.60 21.35
CA VAL A 207 -15.05 25.88 22.32
C VAL A 207 -13.71 26.36 21.72
N GLY A 208 -13.69 26.77 20.45
CA GLY A 208 -12.49 27.33 19.80
C GLY A 208 -11.43 26.33 19.33
N LYS A 209 -11.73 25.02 19.26
CA LYS A 209 -10.76 23.99 18.78
C LYS A 209 -10.09 24.36 17.44
N THR A 210 -10.88 24.77 16.45
CA THR A 210 -10.39 25.19 15.13
C THR A 210 -9.54 26.46 15.21
N VAL A 211 -9.90 27.40 16.08
CA VAL A 211 -9.13 28.64 16.31
C VAL A 211 -7.75 28.32 16.91
N LEU A 212 -7.69 27.38 17.87
CA LEU A 212 -6.43 26.90 18.44
C LEU A 212 -5.55 26.22 17.38
N ILE A 213 -6.13 25.38 16.50
CA ILE A 213 -5.39 24.75 15.40
C ILE A 213 -4.84 25.80 14.43
N MET A 214 -5.65 26.78 14.02
CA MET A 214 -5.19 27.87 13.14
C MET A 214 -4.07 28.69 13.77
N GLU A 215 -4.17 29.00 15.07
CA GLU A 215 -3.15 29.75 15.78
C GLU A 215 -1.85 28.94 15.98
N LEU A 216 -1.95 27.64 16.23
CA LEU A 216 -0.80 26.74 16.30
C LEU A 216 -0.06 26.67 14.95
N ILE A 217 -0.79 26.54 13.84
CA ILE A 217 -0.21 26.58 12.48
C ILE A 217 0.48 27.93 12.24
N ASN A 218 -0.20 29.03 12.54
CA ASN A 218 0.33 30.39 12.39
C ASN A 218 1.67 30.60 13.14
N ASN A 219 1.74 30.19 14.40
CA ASN A 219 2.94 30.38 15.22
C ASN A 219 4.08 29.41 14.86
N VAL A 220 3.79 28.12 14.65
CA VAL A 220 4.81 27.12 14.29
C VAL A 220 5.37 27.37 12.88
N ALA A 221 4.53 27.74 11.92
CA ALA A 221 4.99 28.06 10.56
C ALA A 221 5.94 29.27 10.55
N LYS A 222 5.61 30.33 11.31
CA LYS A 222 6.47 31.53 11.45
C LYS A 222 7.78 31.26 12.19
N ALA A 223 7.76 30.43 13.24
CA ALA A 223 8.94 30.16 14.05
C ALA A 223 9.90 29.14 13.42
N HIS A 224 9.39 28.15 12.70
CA HIS A 224 10.17 26.98 12.26
C HIS A 224 10.14 26.70 10.75
N GLY A 225 9.29 27.37 9.96
CA GLY A 225 9.20 27.17 8.51
C GLY A 225 8.75 25.76 8.10
N TRP A 226 8.00 25.06 8.97
CA TRP A 226 7.55 23.69 8.71
C TRP A 226 6.33 23.66 7.80
N PHE A 227 6.24 22.59 6.99
CA PHE A 227 5.03 22.26 6.25
C PHE A 227 4.00 21.62 7.19
N TYR A 228 2.73 21.93 6.98
CA TYR A 228 1.59 21.32 7.67
C TYR A 228 0.72 20.59 6.65
N VAL A 229 0.04 19.53 7.11
CA VAL A 229 -0.98 18.80 6.36
C VAL A 229 -2.21 18.72 7.24
N ILE A 230 -3.37 19.13 6.72
CA ILE A 230 -4.65 19.08 7.43
C ILE A 230 -5.48 17.96 6.81
N PHE A 231 -5.81 16.96 7.61
CA PHE A 231 -6.78 15.94 7.24
C PHE A 231 -8.13 16.31 7.82
N VAL A 232 -9.11 16.58 6.95
CA VAL A 232 -10.50 16.83 7.36
C VAL A 232 -11.23 15.50 7.33
N VAL A 233 -11.65 15.00 8.50
CA VAL A 233 -12.37 13.74 8.64
C VAL A 233 -13.73 14.01 9.26
N GLY A 234 -14.80 13.76 8.50
CA GLY A 234 -16.18 13.90 8.96
C GLY A 234 -16.70 15.34 8.97
N TYR A 235 -17.27 15.76 7.85
CA TYR A 235 -18.34 16.76 7.81
C TYR A 235 -19.50 16.15 7.00
N SER A 236 -20.71 16.29 7.55
CA SER A 236 -22.02 15.97 6.96
C SER A 236 -22.93 17.15 7.30
#